data_AF-A0A151QZ30-F1
#
_entry.id   AF-A0A151QZ30-F1
#
_cell.length_a   1.000
_cell.length_b   1.000
_cell.length_c   1.000
_cell.angle_alpha   90.00
_cell.angle_beta   90.00
_cell.angle_gamma   90.00
#
_symmetry.space_group_name_H-M   'P 1'
#
loop_
_entity.id
_entity.type
_entity.pdbx_description
1 polymer ?
#
loop_
_entity_poly.entity_id
_entity_poly.type
_entity_poly.pdbx_seq_one_letter_code
_entity_poly.pdbx_strand_id
1 'polypeptide(L)'
;MPTVVASTPELFKLFLQTHEAVSFNTRFQTSAIRRLTYDNSVAMVPFGPYWKFVRKLIMNDLLNATTVNKLRPLRTQEIRKVLRVFAQSAKTQQTLDITEELLKWTNNTISMLMLGEAEEVKDMARETVKIFGEYSLTDFIWPLKKLKFGQYEKRIEEIFNRFDPVIEKVIKKRQEIVRKRKEKKAKNEESEESVVFLDTLLEFAEDETMEIKITKEQIKGLVVVSPPSWSNTRTRQRRLTNLAQQIVPTTDLKYTPVCCHGYYFFVLIIIISIRILFCKRHNTNFHDSTGAKASTNIGVNYGQLGNNLPSPHRSIELLTTMKVSRVKLYDANPEILKILSTTNLKASIMVPNHEISSIAANQTMADEWVKNNVLPYYPKTMIRYLLVGNEVLSYNSEQGHKMWHDLVPAMQSIERSLKAQNIRDIKIGTPLAMDVMQSTFPPSSGTFRSDIRDTVMAPMLNFLDRTKSFFFIDAYPYFPWSQNPYNISLDFALFRGNSSIRDPASGLVYTNLLDQMLDSLIFAMSKLGYPNINLVISETGWPNSGDREEPGANTFNAATYNQNLIHRMTTKPPIGTPARPGIAIPTFIFSLFDENQKPGPGTERHWGLLHPDGTPIYDIDLSSQT
;
A
#
# COMPACT_ATOMS: atom_id res chain seq x y z
N MET A 1 -4.45 15.38 21.62
CA MET A 1 -5.55 15.62 20.65
C MET A 1 -6.85 15.65 21.41
N PRO A 2 -7.84 16.47 21.02
CA PRO A 2 -9.20 16.28 21.52
C PRO A 2 -9.72 14.94 21.00
N THR A 3 -10.04 14.04 21.92
CA THR A 3 -10.61 12.73 21.61
C THR A 3 -12.10 12.80 21.90
N VAL A 4 -12.92 12.52 20.89
CA VAL A 4 -14.37 12.42 21.04
C VAL A 4 -14.77 10.98 20.82
N VAL A 5 -15.48 10.42 21.80
CA VAL A 5 -16.03 9.06 21.73
C VAL A 5 -17.50 9.20 21.38
N ALA A 6 -17.89 8.74 20.18
CA ALA A 6 -19.29 8.64 19.79
C ALA A 6 -19.82 7.27 20.23
N SER A 7 -20.92 7.26 20.99
CA SER A 7 -21.51 6.05 21.56
C SER A 7 -22.38 5.27 20.58
N THR A 8 -22.82 5.88 19.48
CA THR A 8 -23.64 5.20 18.45
C THR A 8 -23.22 5.57 17.01
N PRO A 9 -23.48 4.69 16.03
CA PRO A 9 -23.17 4.94 14.61
C PRO A 9 -23.88 6.17 14.03
N GLU A 10 -25.10 6.47 14.48
CA GLU A 10 -25.88 7.62 14.04
C GLU A 10 -25.26 8.92 14.55
N LEU A 11 -24.82 8.93 15.82
CA LEU A 11 -24.09 10.04 16.41
C LEU A 11 -22.74 10.23 15.73
N PHE A 12 -22.04 9.15 15.38
CA PHE A 12 -20.79 9.23 14.65
C PHE A 12 -20.98 9.79 13.24
N LYS A 13 -22.02 9.34 12.51
CA LYS A 13 -22.37 9.85 11.18
C LYS A 13 -22.76 11.33 11.22
N LEU A 14 -23.62 11.71 12.16
CA LEU A 14 -24.01 13.10 12.37
C LEU A 14 -22.79 13.95 12.75
N PHE A 15 -21.94 13.43 13.64
CA PHE A 15 -20.72 14.10 14.08
C PHE A 15 -19.74 14.33 12.93
N LEU A 16 -19.50 13.32 12.09
CA LEU A 16 -18.71 13.48 10.87
C LEU A 16 -19.34 14.55 9.97
N GLN A 17 -20.62 14.41 9.60
CA GLN A 17 -21.31 15.39 8.74
C GLN A 17 -21.23 16.83 9.28
N THR A 18 -21.21 17.02 10.59
CA THR A 18 -21.23 18.35 11.23
C THR A 18 -19.83 18.90 11.53
N HIS A 19 -18.82 18.05 11.77
CA HIS A 19 -17.52 18.44 12.31
C HIS A 19 -16.29 17.98 11.50
N GLU A 20 -16.46 17.22 10.41
CA GLU A 20 -15.37 16.71 9.55
C GLU A 20 -14.44 17.82 9.05
N ALA A 21 -15.03 18.91 8.56
CA ALA A 21 -14.31 19.97 7.86
C ALA A 21 -13.52 20.88 8.82
N VAL A 22 -14.06 21.14 10.02
CA VAL A 22 -13.55 22.20 10.91
C VAL A 22 -12.67 21.66 12.05
N SER A 23 -12.90 20.44 12.53
CA SER A 23 -12.32 20.00 13.81
C SER A 23 -11.38 18.78 13.73
N PHE A 24 -11.58 17.83 12.81
CA PHE A 24 -10.86 16.54 12.84
C PHE A 24 -9.97 16.24 11.63
N ASN A 25 -10.19 16.87 10.46
CA ASN A 25 -9.29 16.76 9.30
C ASN A 25 -8.08 17.71 9.35
N THR A 26 -7.70 18.18 10.55
CA THR A 26 -6.61 19.13 10.71
C THR A 26 -5.30 18.40 10.99
N ARG A 27 -4.26 18.70 10.22
CA ARG A 27 -2.93 18.13 10.46
C ARG A 27 -2.35 18.77 11.72
N PHE A 28 -1.75 17.96 12.59
CA PHE A 28 -1.12 18.46 13.81
C PHE A 28 -0.03 19.49 13.47
N GLN A 29 -0.19 20.71 13.98
CA GLN A 29 0.77 21.79 13.79
C GLN A 29 1.69 21.88 15.01
N THR A 30 2.98 21.60 14.81
CA THR A 30 4.01 21.82 15.83
C THR A 30 4.22 23.32 16.08
N SER A 31 4.80 23.67 17.22
CA SER A 31 5.24 25.04 17.52
C SER A 31 6.15 25.63 16.44
N ALA A 32 7.03 24.81 15.84
CA ALA A 32 7.89 25.19 14.72
C ALA A 32 7.08 25.58 13.47
N ILE A 33 6.09 24.77 13.09
CA ILE A 33 5.24 25.04 11.91
C ILE A 33 4.45 26.33 12.13
N ARG A 34 3.82 26.50 13.30
CA ARG A 34 3.08 27.72 13.63
C ARG A 34 3.96 28.97 13.55
N ARG A 35 5.11 28.93 14.21
CA ARG A 35 5.99 30.09 14.33
C ARG A 35 6.65 30.49 12.99
N LEU A 36 7.14 29.51 12.22
CA LEU A 36 7.88 29.77 10.97
C LEU A 36 6.95 30.03 9.78
N THR A 37 5.68 29.63 9.84
CA THR A 37 4.69 29.90 8.77
C THR A 37 3.73 31.03 9.11
N TYR A 38 4.01 31.81 10.17
CA TYR A 38 3.16 32.90 10.63
C TYR A 38 1.71 32.45 10.91
N ASP A 39 1.54 31.23 11.44
CA ASP A 39 0.26 30.53 11.62
C ASP A 39 -0.55 30.28 10.32
N ASN A 40 0.06 30.49 9.15
CA ASN A 40 -0.59 30.45 7.84
C ASN A 40 0.00 29.36 6.91
N SER A 41 0.31 28.17 7.46
CA SER A 41 0.82 27.03 6.67
C SER A 41 -0.22 26.44 5.73
N VAL A 42 -0.01 26.53 4.41
CA VAL A 42 -0.91 25.90 3.41
C VAL A 42 -0.92 24.38 3.48
N ALA A 43 0.21 23.77 3.86
CA ALA A 43 0.34 22.32 3.94
C ALA A 43 -0.35 21.74 5.18
N MET A 44 -0.62 22.56 6.20
CA MET A 44 -1.09 22.13 7.52
C MET A 44 -2.31 22.92 8.04
N VAL A 45 -2.86 23.86 7.26
CA VAL A 45 -4.09 24.61 7.61
C VAL A 45 -5.31 23.68 7.49
N PRO A 46 -6.32 23.84 8.39
CA PRO A 46 -7.60 23.14 8.28
C PRO A 46 -8.23 23.31 6.90
N PHE A 47 -8.97 22.28 6.47
CA PHE A 47 -9.75 22.35 5.25
C PHE A 47 -10.86 23.41 5.39
N GLY A 48 -10.85 24.44 4.57
CA GLY A 48 -11.79 25.56 4.69
C GLY A 48 -11.79 26.48 3.46
N PRO A 49 -12.56 27.57 3.48
CA PRO A 49 -12.65 28.53 2.37
C PRO A 49 -11.29 29.05 1.94
N TYR A 50 -10.43 29.41 2.91
CA TYR A 50 -9.06 29.86 2.65
C TYR A 50 -8.18 28.80 1.97
N TRP A 51 -8.22 27.55 2.42
CA TRP A 51 -7.45 26.46 1.79
C TRP A 51 -7.91 26.18 0.36
N LYS A 52 -9.23 26.16 0.13
CA LYS A 52 -9.80 25.97 -1.22
C LYS A 52 -9.39 27.10 -2.16
N PHE A 53 -9.42 28.34 -1.66
CA PHE A 53 -8.98 29.52 -2.39
C PHE A 53 -7.49 29.46 -2.76
N VAL A 54 -6.60 29.21 -1.79
CA VAL A 54 -5.16 29.09 -2.03
C VAL A 54 -4.83 27.94 -2.98
N ARG A 55 -5.49 26.77 -2.84
CA ARG A 55 -5.31 25.64 -3.76
C ARG A 55 -5.73 25.99 -5.18
N LYS A 56 -6.86 26.68 -5.36
CA LYS A 56 -7.36 27.14 -6.66
C LYS A 56 -6.37 28.11 -7.31
N LEU A 57 -5.85 29.07 -6.52
CA LEU A 57 -4.88 30.06 -6.97
C LEU A 57 -3.56 29.39 -7.42
N ILE A 58 -3.02 28.44 -6.65
CA ILE A 58 -1.82 27.69 -7.04
C ILE A 58 -2.07 26.89 -8.34
N MET A 59 -3.20 26.20 -8.46
CA MET A 59 -3.47 25.37 -9.63
C MET A 59 -3.76 26.19 -10.90
N ASN A 60 -4.46 27.31 -10.76
CA ASN A 60 -4.91 28.13 -11.89
C ASN A 60 -3.91 29.19 -12.34
N ASP A 61 -3.05 29.66 -11.43
CA ASP A 61 -2.11 30.75 -11.73
C ASP A 61 -0.65 30.28 -11.75
N LEU A 62 -0.19 29.45 -10.80
CA LEU A 62 1.21 28.97 -10.78
C LEU A 62 1.46 27.83 -11.78
N LEU A 63 0.58 26.82 -11.79
CA LEU A 63 0.79 25.57 -12.54
C LEU A 63 0.05 25.52 -13.87
N ASN A 64 -0.61 26.61 -14.26
CA ASN A 64 -1.31 26.72 -15.54
C ASN A 64 -0.30 26.76 -16.70
N ALA A 65 -0.64 26.06 -17.79
CA ALA A 65 0.18 25.95 -19.00
C ALA A 65 0.64 27.32 -19.52
N THR A 66 -0.22 28.34 -19.46
CA THR A 66 0.10 29.71 -19.90
C THR A 66 1.19 30.35 -19.04
N THR A 67 1.10 30.25 -17.71
CA THR A 67 2.11 30.80 -16.78
C THR A 67 3.42 30.02 -16.85
N VAL A 68 3.33 28.69 -16.93
CA VAL A 68 4.50 27.81 -17.09
C VAL A 68 5.26 28.15 -18.38
N ASN A 69 4.56 28.49 -19.46
CA ASN A 69 5.16 28.95 -20.72
C ASN A 69 5.77 30.36 -20.59
N LYS A 70 5.12 31.30 -19.91
CA LYS A 70 5.69 32.64 -19.62
C LYS A 70 6.99 32.55 -18.79
N LEU A 71 7.09 31.56 -17.91
CA LEU A 71 8.26 31.32 -17.07
C LEU A 71 9.36 30.47 -17.76
N ARG A 72 9.20 30.12 -19.04
CA ARG A 72 10.18 29.36 -19.83
C ARG A 72 11.59 30.00 -19.86
N PRO A 73 11.76 31.34 -19.98
CA PRO A 73 13.09 31.96 -19.98
C PRO A 73 13.89 31.68 -18.70
N LEU A 74 13.25 31.80 -17.54
CA LEU A 74 13.86 31.54 -16.24
C LEU A 74 14.28 30.06 -16.09
N ARG A 75 13.42 29.12 -16.49
CA ARG A 75 13.76 27.69 -16.46
C ARG A 75 14.90 27.34 -17.41
N THR A 76 14.93 27.98 -18.59
CA THR A 76 16.00 27.79 -19.58
C THR A 76 17.35 28.30 -19.03
N GLN A 77 17.35 29.40 -18.28
CA GLN A 77 18.55 29.91 -17.61
C GLN A 77 19.08 28.93 -16.56
N GLU A 78 18.21 28.34 -15.73
CA GLU A 78 18.62 27.34 -14.73
C GLU A 78 19.13 26.05 -15.37
N ILE A 79 18.49 25.58 -16.47
CA ILE A 79 18.98 24.43 -17.25
C ILE A 79 20.39 24.72 -17.80
N ARG A 80 20.65 25.92 -18.33
CA ARG A 80 21.99 26.29 -18.83
C ARG A 80 23.05 26.29 -17.73
N LYS A 81 22.71 26.66 -16.49
CA LYS A 81 23.65 26.60 -15.35
C LYS A 81 24.07 25.16 -15.07
N VAL A 82 23.12 24.22 -15.04
CA VAL A 82 23.40 22.79 -14.83
C VAL A 82 24.22 22.20 -15.97
N LEU A 83 23.87 22.52 -17.22
CA LEU A 83 24.62 22.06 -18.39
C LEU A 83 26.08 22.55 -18.38
N ARG A 84 26.36 23.74 -17.85
CA ARG A 84 27.74 24.22 -17.66
C ARG A 84 28.49 23.40 -16.60
N VAL A 85 27.85 23.06 -15.48
CA VAL A 85 28.44 22.21 -14.44
C VAL A 85 28.77 20.82 -15.01
N PHE A 86 27.87 20.24 -15.80
CA PHE A 86 28.09 18.97 -16.47
C PHE A 86 29.23 19.06 -17.50
N ALA A 87 29.25 20.11 -18.32
CA ALA A 87 30.31 20.34 -19.29
C ALA A 87 31.69 20.57 -18.64
N GLN A 88 31.72 21.26 -17.49
CA GLN A 88 32.96 21.51 -16.74
C GLN A 88 33.46 20.22 -16.08
N SER A 89 32.58 19.44 -15.46
CA SER A 89 32.92 18.16 -14.84
C SER A 89 33.41 17.13 -15.87
N ALA A 90 32.81 17.12 -17.06
CA ALA A 90 33.26 16.31 -18.19
C ALA A 90 34.67 16.71 -18.69
N LYS A 91 34.96 18.02 -18.74
CA LYS A 91 36.29 18.53 -19.11
C LYS A 91 37.36 18.24 -18.07
N THR A 92 37.02 18.25 -16.78
CA THR A 92 37.97 17.99 -15.68
C THR A 92 38.07 16.52 -15.29
N GLN A 93 37.29 15.63 -15.94
CA GLN A 93 37.17 14.20 -15.61
C GLN A 93 36.86 13.93 -14.13
N GLN A 94 36.11 14.82 -13.48
CA GLN A 94 35.71 14.67 -12.09
C GLN A 94 34.39 13.89 -11.98
N THR A 95 34.30 13.01 -10.99
CA THR A 95 33.06 12.30 -10.66
C THR A 95 32.05 13.28 -10.07
N LEU A 96 30.85 13.34 -10.64
CA LEU A 96 29.79 14.25 -10.23
C LEU A 96 28.57 13.47 -9.71
N ASP A 97 28.07 13.82 -8.53
CA ASP A 97 26.80 13.28 -8.03
C ASP A 97 25.62 13.99 -8.72
N ILE A 98 25.08 13.32 -9.73
CA ILE A 98 23.94 13.79 -10.52
C ILE A 98 22.70 14.01 -9.63
N THR A 99 22.54 13.22 -8.57
CA THR A 99 21.38 13.31 -7.68
C THR A 99 21.39 14.63 -6.91
N GLU A 100 22.57 15.02 -6.41
CA GLU A 100 22.74 16.27 -5.67
C GLU A 100 22.57 17.48 -6.60
N GLU A 101 23.12 17.45 -7.81
CA GLU A 101 22.99 18.53 -8.78
C GLU A 101 21.57 18.71 -9.30
N LEU A 102 20.83 17.62 -9.55
CA LEU A 102 19.42 17.69 -9.93
C LEU A 102 18.54 18.23 -8.79
N LEU A 103 18.85 17.91 -7.54
CA LEU A 103 18.19 18.49 -6.37
C LEU A 103 18.45 20.00 -6.28
N LYS A 104 19.70 20.43 -6.45
CA LYS A 104 20.08 21.85 -6.46
C LYS A 104 19.33 22.58 -7.57
N TRP A 105 19.29 22.01 -8.78
CA TRP A 105 18.56 22.56 -9.91
C TRP A 105 17.05 22.70 -9.66
N THR A 106 16.43 21.66 -9.10
CA THR A 106 14.99 21.65 -8.83
C THR A 106 14.62 22.71 -7.82
N ASN A 107 15.38 22.82 -6.73
CA ASN A 107 15.19 23.84 -5.71
C ASN A 107 15.40 25.25 -6.27
N ASN A 108 16.48 25.46 -7.03
CA ASN A 108 16.74 26.75 -7.65
C ASN A 108 15.64 27.14 -8.63
N THR A 109 15.18 26.19 -9.45
CA THR A 109 14.10 26.41 -10.40
C THR A 109 12.80 26.80 -9.69
N ILE A 110 12.40 26.06 -8.63
CA ILE A 110 11.19 26.38 -7.87
C ILE A 110 11.31 27.76 -7.20
N SER A 111 12.44 28.06 -6.56
CA SER A 111 12.68 29.38 -5.94
C SER A 111 12.66 30.52 -6.96
N MET A 112 13.21 30.31 -8.16
CA MET A 112 13.15 31.28 -9.26
C MET A 112 11.71 31.47 -9.80
N LEU A 113 10.89 30.43 -9.85
CA LEU A 113 9.50 30.56 -10.31
C LEU A 113 8.62 31.27 -9.27
N MET A 114 8.89 31.04 -7.99
CA MET A 114 8.11 31.58 -6.87
C MET A 114 8.51 33.01 -6.51
N LEU A 115 9.82 33.24 -6.33
CA LEU A 115 10.39 34.46 -5.75
C LEU A 115 11.26 35.22 -6.76
N GLY A 116 11.65 34.56 -7.86
CA GLY A 116 12.59 35.06 -8.86
C GLY A 116 14.01 35.27 -8.34
N GLU A 117 14.33 34.70 -7.17
CA GLU A 117 15.67 34.61 -6.59
C GLU A 117 15.81 33.28 -5.86
N ALA A 118 16.97 32.62 -5.99
CA ALA A 118 17.21 31.28 -5.45
C ALA A 118 18.30 31.21 -4.37
N GLU A 119 19.33 32.06 -4.44
CA GLU A 119 20.54 31.95 -3.62
C GLU A 119 20.27 32.26 -2.14
N GLU A 120 19.65 33.41 -1.84
CA GLU A 120 19.46 33.89 -0.46
C GLU A 120 18.49 33.00 0.35
N VAL A 121 17.55 32.31 -0.30
CA VAL A 121 16.45 31.58 0.36
C VAL A 121 16.78 30.09 0.60
N LYS A 122 17.75 29.53 -0.15
CA LYS A 122 18.02 28.08 -0.21
C LYS A 122 18.54 27.48 1.10
N ASP A 123 19.50 28.12 1.75
CA ASP A 123 20.12 27.58 2.96
C ASP A 123 19.15 27.63 4.14
N MET A 124 18.38 28.71 4.25
CA MET A 124 17.37 28.85 5.30
C MET A 124 16.20 27.88 5.09
N ALA A 125 15.78 27.67 3.84
CA ALA A 125 14.73 26.72 3.49
C ALA A 125 15.07 25.27 3.92
N ARG A 126 16.36 24.89 3.87
CA ARG A 126 16.84 23.58 4.34
C ARG A 126 16.77 23.46 5.87
N GLU A 127 17.15 24.50 6.60
CA GLU A 127 17.05 24.55 8.08
C GLU A 127 15.58 24.46 8.55
N THR A 128 14.67 25.17 7.88
CA THR A 128 13.23 25.14 8.16
C THR A 128 12.61 23.75 7.95
N VAL A 129 12.98 23.04 6.87
CA VAL A 129 12.47 21.68 6.64
C VAL A 129 13.00 20.68 7.66
N LYS A 130 14.25 20.84 8.11
CA LYS A 130 14.82 19.99 9.15
C LYS A 130 14.06 20.11 10.46
N ILE A 131 13.76 21.34 10.90
CA ILE A 131 13.04 21.56 12.16
C ILE A 131 11.55 21.19 12.08
N PHE A 132 10.94 21.23 10.89
CA PHE A 132 9.58 20.70 10.69
C PHE A 132 9.46 19.18 10.86
N GLY A 133 10.54 18.44 10.63
CA GLY A 133 10.58 16.98 10.84
C GLY A 133 11.03 16.56 12.25
N GLU A 134 11.45 17.51 13.08
CA GLU A 134 11.82 17.26 14.48
C GLU A 134 10.57 17.34 15.37
N TYR A 135 10.48 16.46 16.38
CA TYR A 135 9.37 16.43 17.33
C TYR A 135 9.89 16.83 18.72
N SER A 136 9.18 17.72 19.41
CA SER A 136 9.48 18.07 20.81
C SER A 136 8.38 17.58 21.75
N LEU A 137 8.77 17.08 22.93
CA LEU A 137 7.84 16.69 23.99
C LEU A 137 6.97 17.87 24.46
N THR A 138 7.45 19.11 24.30
CA THR A 138 6.69 20.34 24.62
C THR A 138 5.50 20.57 23.69
N ASP A 139 5.50 19.99 22.48
CA ASP A 139 4.37 20.05 21.55
C ASP A 139 3.21 19.12 21.99
N PHE A 140 3.48 18.10 22.81
CA PHE A 140 2.51 17.08 23.23
C PHE A 140 2.03 17.23 24.68
N ILE A 141 2.86 17.78 25.58
CA ILE A 141 2.58 17.86 27.01
C ILE A 141 2.35 19.33 27.42
N TRP A 142 1.07 19.72 27.53
CA TRP A 142 0.62 21.09 27.85
C TRP A 142 1.36 21.77 29.02
N PRO A 143 1.62 21.11 30.17
CA PRO A 143 2.34 21.74 31.28
C PRO A 143 3.78 22.17 30.94
N LEU A 144 4.46 21.42 30.06
CA LEU A 144 5.84 21.70 29.65
C LEU A 144 5.93 22.90 28.68
N LYS A 145 4.82 23.26 28.03
CA LYS A 145 4.74 24.40 27.11
C LYS A 145 4.92 25.75 27.82
N LYS A 146 4.60 25.84 29.11
CA LYS A 146 4.80 27.05 29.94
C LYS A 146 6.24 27.25 30.42
N LEU A 147 7.06 26.19 30.40
CA LEU A 147 8.38 26.21 31.02
C LEU A 147 9.49 26.77 30.09
N LYS A 148 9.28 26.93 28.77
CA LYS A 148 10.25 27.52 27.80
C LYS A 148 11.74 27.10 27.99
N PHE A 149 12.01 25.91 28.54
CA PHE A 149 13.36 25.45 28.87
C PHE A 149 14.03 24.60 27.78
N GLY A 150 13.43 24.49 26.58
CA GLY A 150 13.96 23.66 25.51
C GLY A 150 15.00 24.39 24.64
N GLN A 151 16.09 23.68 24.31
CA GLN A 151 16.98 24.07 23.21
C GLN A 151 16.23 24.15 21.85
N TYR A 152 15.07 23.49 21.75
CA TYR A 152 14.22 23.44 20.57
C TYR A 152 13.50 24.78 20.28
N GLU A 153 12.85 25.40 21.29
CA GLU A 153 12.15 26.68 21.10
C GLU A 153 13.13 27.84 20.79
N LYS A 154 14.34 27.80 21.36
CA LYS A 154 15.40 28.76 21.04
C LYS A 154 15.83 28.64 19.57
N ARG A 155 16.03 27.41 19.08
CA ARG A 155 16.36 27.14 17.67
C ARG A 155 15.26 27.64 16.72
N ILE A 156 13.98 27.51 17.09
CA ILE A 156 12.87 28.05 16.28
C ILE A 156 12.96 29.58 16.16
N GLU A 157 13.18 30.28 17.27
CA GLU A 157 13.30 31.75 17.27
C GLU A 157 14.56 32.23 16.54
N GLU A 158 15.69 31.54 16.70
CA GLU A 158 16.93 31.83 15.96
C GLU A 158 16.74 31.70 14.44
N ILE A 159 16.07 30.63 13.99
CA ILE A 159 15.73 30.42 12.58
C ILE A 159 14.77 31.52 12.10
N PHE A 160 13.73 31.83 12.88
CA PHE A 160 12.76 32.87 12.51
C PHE A 160 13.42 34.24 12.36
N ASN A 161 14.28 34.64 13.30
CA ASN A 161 14.94 35.94 13.31
C ASN A 161 15.94 36.10 12.15
N ARG A 162 16.50 34.99 11.64
CA ARG A 162 17.31 34.99 10.42
C ARG A 162 16.46 35.05 9.16
N PHE A 163 15.31 34.38 9.17
CA PHE A 163 14.47 34.18 7.98
C PHE A 163 13.53 35.35 7.67
N ASP A 164 12.86 35.93 8.66
CA ASP A 164 11.87 37.00 8.45
C ASP A 164 12.45 38.25 7.75
N PRO A 165 13.66 38.75 8.08
CA PRO A 165 14.25 39.89 7.38
C PRO A 165 14.52 39.62 5.90
N VAL A 166 14.89 38.38 5.55
CA VAL A 166 15.17 38.00 4.15
C VAL A 166 13.89 37.92 3.34
N ILE A 167 12.82 37.31 3.89
CA ILE A 167 11.52 37.28 3.21
C ILE A 167 10.95 38.69 3.06
N GLU A 168 11.10 39.53 4.07
CA GLU A 168 10.67 40.93 4.00
C GLU A 168 11.42 41.72 2.91
N LYS A 169 12.73 41.51 2.77
CA LYS A 169 13.56 42.08 1.71
C LYS A 169 13.10 41.61 0.32
N VAL A 170 12.85 40.31 0.14
CA VAL A 170 12.36 39.73 -1.13
C VAL A 170 10.99 40.31 -1.50
N ILE A 171 10.06 40.40 -0.54
CA ILE A 171 8.73 40.97 -0.76
C ILE A 171 8.83 42.44 -1.18
N LYS A 172 9.62 43.27 -0.46
CA LYS A 172 9.79 44.69 -0.80
C LYS A 172 10.39 44.89 -2.20
N LYS A 173 11.42 44.13 -2.53
CA LYS A 173 12.05 44.16 -3.86
C LYS A 173 11.04 43.84 -4.96
N ARG A 174 10.18 42.85 -4.74
CA ARG A 174 9.13 42.44 -5.70
C ARG A 174 8.01 43.47 -5.81
N GLN A 175 7.61 44.11 -4.71
CA GLN A 175 6.65 45.21 -4.73
C GLN A 175 7.14 46.40 -5.58
N GLU A 176 8.41 46.77 -5.46
CA GLU A 176 9.00 47.84 -6.29
C GLU A 176 9.00 47.48 -7.79
N ILE A 177 9.29 46.22 -8.11
CA ILE A 177 9.27 45.70 -9.48
C ILE A 177 7.84 45.76 -10.06
N VAL A 178 6.84 45.29 -9.32
CA VAL A 178 5.43 45.33 -9.73
C VAL A 178 4.97 46.78 -9.96
N ARG A 179 5.33 47.71 -9.06
CA ARG A 179 5.01 49.15 -9.22
C ARG A 179 5.63 49.73 -10.49
N LYS A 180 6.92 49.49 -10.73
CA LYS A 180 7.62 49.96 -11.95
C LYS A 180 7.01 49.38 -13.22
N ARG A 181 6.54 48.12 -13.21
CA ARG A 181 5.82 47.52 -14.35
C ARG A 181 4.48 48.19 -14.59
N LYS A 182 3.69 48.48 -13.55
CA LYS A 182 2.42 49.22 -13.69
C LYS A 182 2.64 50.61 -14.31
N GLU A 183 3.71 51.31 -13.91
CA GLU A 183 4.09 52.62 -14.45
C GLU A 183 4.55 52.57 -15.92
N LYS A 184 5.34 51.56 -16.31
CA LYS A 184 5.75 51.35 -17.71
C LYS A 184 4.58 50.96 -18.60
N LYS A 185 3.67 50.12 -18.09
CA LYS A 185 2.43 49.74 -18.79
C LYS A 185 1.52 50.95 -19.03
N ALA A 186 1.45 51.90 -18.09
CA ALA A 186 0.73 53.16 -18.26
C ALA A 186 1.37 54.10 -19.30
N LYS A 187 2.66 53.91 -19.60
CA LYS A 187 3.43 54.66 -20.61
C LYS A 187 3.56 53.92 -21.96
N ASN A 188 2.87 52.79 -22.15
CA ASN A 188 2.98 51.91 -23.32
C ASN A 188 4.41 51.41 -23.63
N GLU A 189 5.26 51.27 -22.61
CA GLU A 189 6.60 50.69 -22.75
C GLU A 189 6.57 49.19 -22.43
N GLU A 190 7.18 48.35 -23.29
CA GLU A 190 7.32 46.92 -23.03
C GLU A 190 8.28 46.65 -21.86
N SER A 191 7.83 45.84 -20.88
CA SER A 191 8.67 45.41 -19.78
C SER A 191 9.32 44.05 -20.08
N GLU A 192 10.66 44.01 -20.13
CA GLU A 192 11.45 42.77 -20.32
C GLU A 192 11.48 41.81 -19.11
N GLU A 193 11.04 42.25 -17.92
CA GLU A 193 11.13 41.44 -16.70
C GLU A 193 10.03 40.37 -16.60
N SER A 194 10.45 39.12 -16.34
CA SER A 194 9.55 37.97 -16.17
C SER A 194 8.69 38.10 -14.91
N VAL A 195 7.37 37.95 -15.07
CA VAL A 195 6.39 37.88 -13.97
C VAL A 195 6.57 36.58 -13.21
N VAL A 196 6.77 36.65 -11.89
CA VAL A 196 6.86 35.49 -10.98
C VAL A 196 5.61 35.36 -10.13
N PHE A 197 5.40 34.21 -9.49
CA PHE A 197 4.17 33.96 -8.74
C PHE A 197 3.94 34.91 -7.57
N LEU A 198 5.00 35.33 -6.87
CA LEU A 198 4.90 36.33 -5.82
C LEU A 198 4.33 37.67 -6.33
N ASP A 199 4.58 38.04 -7.59
CA ASP A 199 4.02 39.27 -8.17
C ASP A 199 2.49 39.17 -8.25
N THR A 200 1.97 38.01 -8.66
CA THR A 200 0.53 37.73 -8.73
C THR A 200 -0.12 37.75 -7.35
N LEU A 201 0.55 37.20 -6.32
CA LEU A 201 0.07 37.27 -4.93
C LEU A 201 0.02 38.71 -4.40
N LEU A 202 0.99 39.55 -4.77
CA LEU A 202 1.02 40.96 -4.40
C LEU A 202 -0.08 41.76 -5.11
N GLU A 203 -0.33 41.49 -6.39
CA GLU A 203 -1.43 42.11 -7.14
C GLU A 203 -2.80 41.73 -6.56
N PHE A 204 -3.01 40.46 -6.19
CA PHE A 204 -4.23 40.03 -5.52
C PHE A 204 -4.41 40.61 -4.11
N ALA A 205 -3.32 40.96 -3.41
CA ALA A 205 -3.41 41.62 -2.12
C ALA A 205 -3.83 43.11 -2.24
N GLU A 206 -3.62 43.73 -3.41
CA GLU A 206 -4.01 45.11 -3.73
C GLU A 206 -5.43 45.21 -4.32
N ASP A 207 -6.02 44.10 -4.77
CA ASP A 207 -7.35 44.07 -5.39
C ASP A 207 -8.48 44.08 -4.33
N GLU A 208 -9.20 45.20 -4.23
CA GLU A 208 -10.30 45.38 -3.28
C GLU A 208 -11.58 44.60 -3.66
N THR A 209 -11.65 44.01 -4.85
CA THR A 209 -12.85 43.32 -5.37
C THR A 209 -12.89 41.83 -5.02
N MET A 210 -11.84 41.28 -4.42
CA MET A 210 -11.74 39.85 -4.12
C MET A 210 -12.53 39.44 -2.86
N GLU A 211 -13.27 38.31 -2.94
CA GLU A 211 -14.06 37.75 -1.83
C GLU A 211 -13.22 37.37 -0.59
N ILE A 212 -11.94 37.05 -0.76
CA ILE A 212 -11.02 36.69 0.33
C ILE A 212 -9.76 37.55 0.20
N LYS A 213 -9.59 38.49 1.13
CA LYS A 213 -8.42 39.38 1.18
C LYS A 213 -7.19 38.63 1.72
N ILE A 214 -6.13 38.55 0.92
CA ILE A 214 -4.86 37.93 1.32
C ILE A 214 -4.06 38.91 2.18
N THR A 215 -3.67 38.52 3.38
CA THR A 215 -2.82 39.35 4.25
C THR A 215 -1.34 39.17 3.95
N LYS A 216 -0.50 40.11 4.41
CA LYS A 216 0.95 40.04 4.24
C LYS A 216 1.54 38.81 4.94
N GLU A 217 1.01 38.44 6.10
CA GLU A 217 1.42 37.26 6.88
C GLU A 217 1.07 35.97 6.15
N GLN A 218 -0.05 35.93 5.42
CA GLN A 218 -0.43 34.81 4.57
C GLN A 218 0.50 34.64 3.38
N ILE A 219 0.90 35.75 2.74
CA ILE A 219 1.92 35.75 1.68
C ILE A 219 3.26 35.22 2.22
N LYS A 220 3.68 35.70 3.39
CA LYS A 220 4.91 35.21 4.05
C LYS A 220 4.83 33.70 4.32
N GLY A 221 3.73 33.21 4.90
CA GLY A 221 3.50 31.79 5.16
C GLY A 221 3.54 30.93 3.89
N LEU A 222 2.96 31.41 2.79
CA LEU A 222 3.00 30.78 1.46
C LEU A 222 4.43 30.67 0.91
N VAL A 223 5.24 31.71 1.08
CA VAL A 223 6.62 31.76 0.64
C VAL A 223 7.52 30.79 1.44
N VAL A 224 7.26 30.59 2.74
CA VAL A 224 8.06 29.68 3.57
C VAL A 224 7.84 28.22 3.18
N VAL A 225 6.57 27.85 2.94
CA VAL A 225 6.18 26.46 2.74
C VAL A 225 6.48 25.99 1.31
N SER A 226 6.61 26.89 0.32
CA SER A 226 6.64 26.51 -1.09
C SER A 226 7.97 25.98 -1.67
N PRO A 227 9.17 26.50 -1.34
CA PRO A 227 10.39 26.08 -2.04
C PRO A 227 10.97 24.72 -1.61
N PRO A 228 11.11 24.38 -0.30
CA PRO A 228 11.80 23.16 0.11
C PRO A 228 10.87 21.98 0.48
N SER A 229 9.61 22.24 0.86
CA SER A 229 8.68 21.15 1.24
C SER A 229 8.17 20.34 0.04
N TRP A 230 8.23 20.93 -1.17
CA TRP A 230 7.81 20.30 -2.42
C TRP A 230 8.89 19.40 -3.05
N SER A 231 10.16 19.62 -2.74
CA SER A 231 11.29 18.86 -3.32
C SER A 231 11.77 17.70 -2.45
N ASN A 232 11.54 17.76 -1.13
CA ASN A 232 12.06 16.76 -0.18
C ASN A 232 11.18 15.51 0.01
N THR A 233 10.11 15.35 -0.78
CA THR A 233 9.44 14.05 -0.87
C THR A 233 10.25 13.14 -1.78
N ARG A 234 10.96 12.16 -1.19
CA ARG A 234 11.75 11.10 -1.87
C ARG A 234 11.05 10.50 -3.09
N THR A 235 9.72 10.54 -3.13
CA THR A 235 8.83 10.09 -4.20
C THR A 235 8.94 10.88 -5.52
N ARG A 236 9.41 12.13 -5.51
CA ARG A 236 9.56 12.96 -6.74
C ARG A 236 10.99 13.06 -7.28
N GLN A 237 12.00 12.82 -6.44
CA GLN A 237 13.41 12.81 -6.86
C GLN A 237 13.67 11.82 -8.01
N ARG A 238 12.98 10.68 -8.00
CA ARG A 238 13.12 9.63 -9.01
C ARG A 238 12.58 10.03 -10.39
N ARG A 239 11.57 10.91 -10.45
CA ARG A 239 10.98 11.40 -11.73
C ARG A 239 11.92 12.35 -12.49
N LEU A 240 12.80 13.08 -11.79
CA LEU A 240 13.74 14.02 -12.41
C LEU A 240 15.00 13.32 -12.94
N THR A 241 15.47 12.25 -12.29
CA THR A 241 16.50 11.34 -12.85
C THR A 241 16.02 10.66 -14.13
N ASN A 242 14.74 10.31 -14.25
CA ASN A 242 14.18 9.72 -15.47
C ASN A 242 14.05 10.75 -16.62
N LEU A 243 13.89 12.04 -16.29
CA LEU A 243 13.92 13.14 -17.28
C LEU A 243 15.36 13.42 -17.76
N ALA A 244 16.36 13.26 -16.89
CA ALA A 244 17.77 13.35 -17.28
C ALA A 244 18.21 12.20 -18.20
N GLN A 245 17.63 10.99 -18.04
CA GLN A 245 17.86 9.85 -18.95
C GLN A 245 17.26 10.05 -20.35
N GLN A 246 16.29 10.95 -20.53
CA GLN A 246 15.72 11.25 -21.86
C GLN A 246 16.57 12.25 -22.66
N ILE A 247 17.59 12.88 -22.07
CA ILE A 247 18.37 13.97 -22.70
C ILE A 247 19.78 13.49 -23.15
N VAL A 248 20.28 12.35 -22.65
CA VAL A 248 21.59 11.80 -23.07
C VAL A 248 21.44 10.31 -23.41
N PRO A 249 21.36 9.95 -24.71
CA PRO A 249 21.55 8.57 -25.11
C PRO A 249 23.05 8.26 -25.12
N THR A 250 23.43 7.12 -24.54
CA THR A 250 24.79 6.54 -24.48
C THR A 250 25.74 7.09 -23.41
N THR A 251 25.84 6.41 -22.27
CA THR A 251 27.09 5.85 -21.70
C THR A 251 26.82 5.17 -20.35
N ASP A 252 27.39 3.97 -20.18
CA ASP A 252 27.32 3.14 -18.97
C ASP A 252 27.86 3.87 -17.74
N LEU A 253 27.00 4.08 -16.73
CA LEU A 253 27.39 4.60 -15.41
C LEU A 253 27.13 3.53 -14.35
N LYS A 254 28.22 2.90 -13.87
CA LYS A 254 28.24 2.02 -12.69
C LYS A 254 28.10 2.87 -11.43
N TYR A 255 27.15 2.53 -10.56
CA TYR A 255 27.02 3.13 -9.22
C TYR A 255 27.46 2.13 -8.13
N THR A 256 28.43 2.53 -7.32
CA THR A 256 28.79 1.94 -6.02
C THR A 256 28.15 2.74 -4.89
N PRO A 257 27.47 2.13 -3.91
CA PRO A 257 27.01 2.84 -2.73
C PRO A 257 28.11 2.84 -1.64
N VAL A 258 28.51 4.02 -1.19
CA VAL A 258 29.37 4.20 0.00
C VAL A 258 28.50 4.58 1.19
N CYS A 259 28.73 3.86 2.29
CA CYS A 259 28.08 3.92 3.60
C CYS A 259 28.31 5.21 4.39
N CYS A 260 27.42 5.44 5.37
CA CYS A 260 27.70 5.81 6.77
C CYS A 260 26.36 5.74 7.54
N HIS A 261 26.13 4.88 8.53
CA HIS A 261 26.88 4.73 9.78
C HIS A 261 26.84 3.29 10.29
N GLY A 262 28.02 2.73 10.53
CA GLY A 262 28.22 1.58 11.39
C GLY A 262 28.59 2.04 12.78
N TYR A 263 27.90 1.50 13.79
CA TYR A 263 28.41 1.27 15.14
C TYR A 263 27.40 0.28 15.74
N TYR A 264 27.72 -1.02 15.65
CA TYR A 264 27.14 -2.17 16.39
C TYR A 264 27.59 -3.52 15.76
N PHE A 265 28.38 -3.48 14.67
CA PHE A 265 28.72 -4.68 13.88
C PHE A 265 29.99 -5.45 14.33
N PHE A 266 30.73 -4.96 15.34
CA PHE A 266 32.03 -5.55 15.69
C PHE A 266 32.00 -6.57 16.85
N VAL A 267 30.87 -6.74 17.55
CA VAL A 267 30.74 -7.73 18.64
C VAL A 267 30.06 -9.03 18.18
N LEU A 268 29.36 -9.02 17.03
CA LEU A 268 28.60 -10.19 16.54
C LEU A 268 29.44 -11.18 15.72
N ILE A 269 30.56 -10.75 15.14
CA ILE A 269 31.39 -11.56 14.22
C ILE A 269 32.26 -12.59 14.97
N ILE A 270 32.55 -12.35 16.25
CA ILE A 270 33.33 -13.28 17.08
C ILE A 270 32.46 -14.46 17.57
N ILE A 271 31.14 -14.28 17.68
CA ILE A 271 30.22 -15.32 18.18
C ILE A 271 29.76 -16.29 17.08
N ILE A 272 29.71 -15.83 15.82
CA ILE A 272 29.24 -16.65 14.68
C ILE A 272 30.34 -17.59 14.15
N SER A 273 31.62 -17.26 14.39
CA SER A 273 32.77 -18.04 13.92
C SER A 273 32.99 -19.36 14.67
N ILE A 274 32.24 -19.63 15.75
CA ILE A 274 32.37 -20.86 16.56
C ILE A 274 31.28 -21.91 16.25
N ARG A 275 30.21 -21.57 15.50
CA ARG A 275 29.13 -22.53 15.17
C ARG A 275 29.22 -23.18 13.78
N ILE A 276 30.16 -22.77 12.93
CA ILE A 276 30.33 -23.32 11.58
C ILE A 276 31.17 -24.62 11.55
N LEU A 277 31.66 -25.10 12.71
CA LEU A 277 32.47 -26.33 12.78
C LEU A 277 31.72 -27.64 13.10
N PHE A 278 30.39 -27.64 13.24
CA PHE A 278 29.62 -28.88 13.45
C PHE A 278 28.32 -28.90 12.63
N CYS A 279 28.38 -29.55 11.47
CA CYS A 279 27.44 -30.57 10.97
C CYS A 279 27.40 -30.59 9.44
N LYS A 280 28.23 -31.49 8.90
CA LYS A 280 28.19 -31.97 7.52
C LYS A 280 27.10 -33.04 7.42
N ARG A 281 26.21 -32.87 6.42
CA ARG A 281 25.72 -33.90 5.49
C ARG A 281 24.97 -35.13 6.09
N HIS A 282 23.70 -35.30 5.70
CA HIS A 282 23.26 -36.49 4.95
C HIS A 282 21.95 -36.19 4.20
N ASN A 283 21.99 -36.43 2.90
CA ASN A 283 20.88 -36.31 1.95
C ASN A 283 20.43 -37.74 1.64
N THR A 284 19.16 -38.07 1.88
CA THR A 284 18.56 -39.32 1.40
C THR A 284 17.14 -39.06 0.93
N ASN A 285 16.93 -39.30 -0.37
CA ASN A 285 15.64 -39.30 -1.05
C ASN A 285 14.70 -40.32 -0.39
N PHE A 286 13.49 -39.88 -0.04
CA PHE A 286 12.35 -40.77 0.16
C PHE A 286 11.19 -40.22 -0.66
N HIS A 287 10.87 -40.93 -1.74
CA HIS A 287 9.58 -40.83 -2.39
C HIS A 287 8.55 -41.42 -1.42
N ASP A 288 7.59 -40.64 -0.97
CA ASP A 288 6.40 -41.17 -0.31
C ASP A 288 5.14 -40.74 -1.04
N SER A 289 4.38 -41.75 -1.43
CA SER A 289 3.21 -41.72 -2.27
C SER A 289 1.99 -41.97 -1.38
N THR A 290 1.36 -40.92 -0.84
CA THR A 290 -0.06 -40.91 -0.43
C THR A 290 -0.51 -39.48 -0.06
N GLY A 291 -0.43 -38.55 -1.01
CA GLY A 291 -1.10 -37.25 -0.90
C GLY A 291 -2.38 -37.25 -1.73
N ALA A 292 -3.53 -36.89 -1.15
CA ALA A 292 -4.76 -36.66 -1.90
C ALA A 292 -4.47 -35.73 -3.10
N LYS A 293 -4.62 -36.21 -4.33
CA LYS A 293 -4.34 -35.41 -5.55
C LYS A 293 -5.22 -34.17 -5.52
N ALA A 294 -4.60 -33.01 -5.26
CA ALA A 294 -5.26 -31.72 -5.37
C ALA A 294 -5.76 -31.53 -6.81
N SER A 295 -7.04 -31.18 -6.95
CA SER A 295 -7.67 -30.91 -8.24
C SER A 295 -7.08 -29.63 -8.83
N THR A 296 -6.69 -29.66 -10.10
CA THR A 296 -6.18 -28.49 -10.86
C THR A 296 -7.28 -27.53 -11.31
N ASN A 297 -8.46 -27.59 -10.70
CA ASN A 297 -9.62 -26.83 -11.18
C ASN A 297 -9.80 -25.58 -10.32
N ILE A 298 -10.19 -24.48 -10.98
CA ILE A 298 -10.37 -23.18 -10.36
C ILE A 298 -11.65 -23.16 -9.52
N GLY A 299 -11.56 -22.53 -8.35
CA GLY A 299 -12.68 -22.12 -7.54
C GLY A 299 -12.94 -20.62 -7.66
N VAL A 300 -14.12 -20.19 -7.19
CA VAL A 300 -14.48 -18.76 -7.14
C VAL A 300 -15.01 -18.42 -5.74
N ASN A 301 -14.63 -17.25 -5.24
CA ASN A 301 -15.20 -16.69 -4.02
C ASN A 301 -16.58 -16.10 -4.31
N TYR A 302 -17.60 -16.57 -3.60
CA TYR A 302 -18.94 -16.01 -3.69
C TYR A 302 -19.16 -15.06 -2.50
N GLY A 303 -18.81 -13.80 -2.72
CA GLY A 303 -19.10 -12.69 -1.80
C GLY A 303 -20.55 -12.21 -1.93
N GLN A 304 -21.10 -11.71 -0.83
CA GLN A 304 -22.49 -11.27 -0.72
C GLN A 304 -22.64 -9.84 -0.16
N LEU A 305 -21.55 -9.07 -0.09
CA LEU A 305 -21.57 -7.68 0.38
C LEU A 305 -22.01 -6.72 -0.72
N GLY A 306 -23.22 -6.92 -1.24
CA GLY A 306 -23.84 -6.02 -2.21
C GLY A 306 -25.37 -6.05 -2.13
N ASN A 307 -26.01 -4.90 -2.35
CA ASN A 307 -27.47 -4.78 -2.32
C ASN A 307 -28.14 -4.90 -3.71
N ASN A 308 -27.35 -5.20 -4.74
CA ASN A 308 -27.77 -5.30 -6.14
C ASN A 308 -27.37 -6.64 -6.77
N LEU A 309 -27.00 -7.63 -5.96
CA LEU A 309 -26.54 -8.94 -6.42
C LEU A 309 -27.71 -9.85 -6.82
N PRO A 310 -27.48 -10.84 -7.72
CA PRO A 310 -28.51 -11.83 -8.05
C PRO A 310 -28.89 -12.69 -6.85
N SER A 311 -30.04 -13.36 -6.95
CA SER A 311 -30.44 -14.34 -5.93
C SER A 311 -29.41 -15.47 -5.78
N PRO A 312 -29.35 -16.14 -4.61
CA PRO A 312 -28.53 -17.34 -4.42
C PRO A 312 -28.70 -18.37 -5.53
N HIS A 313 -29.95 -18.64 -5.94
CA HIS A 313 -30.23 -19.59 -7.02
C HIS A 313 -29.58 -19.19 -8.34
N ARG A 314 -29.76 -17.93 -8.76
CA ARG A 314 -29.16 -17.42 -10.00
C ARG A 314 -27.63 -17.41 -9.93
N SER A 315 -27.07 -17.10 -8.78
CA SER A 315 -25.62 -17.07 -8.57
C SER A 315 -24.99 -18.47 -8.69
N ILE A 316 -25.64 -19.50 -8.12
CA ILE A 316 -25.18 -20.90 -8.26
C ILE A 316 -25.36 -21.42 -9.69
N GLU A 317 -26.43 -21.02 -10.37
CA GLU A 317 -26.64 -21.33 -11.80
C GLU A 317 -25.52 -20.72 -12.68
N LEU A 318 -25.15 -19.46 -12.41
CA LEU A 318 -24.04 -18.79 -13.10
C LEU A 318 -22.70 -19.52 -12.86
N LEU A 319 -22.37 -19.87 -11.61
CA LEU A 319 -21.17 -20.66 -11.29
C LEU A 319 -21.14 -22.00 -12.03
N THR A 320 -22.29 -22.66 -12.15
CA THR A 320 -22.43 -23.94 -12.87
C THR A 320 -22.24 -23.74 -14.37
N THR A 321 -22.82 -22.68 -14.94
CA THR A 321 -22.70 -22.31 -16.36
C THR A 321 -21.26 -21.96 -16.73
N MET A 322 -20.57 -21.24 -15.85
CA MET A 322 -19.14 -20.93 -15.96
C MET A 322 -18.22 -22.15 -15.74
N LYS A 323 -18.78 -23.34 -15.50
CA LYS A 323 -18.05 -24.60 -15.26
C LYS A 323 -17.05 -24.51 -14.10
N VAL A 324 -17.36 -23.70 -13.10
CA VAL A 324 -16.57 -23.61 -11.87
C VAL A 324 -16.63 -24.95 -11.14
N SER A 325 -15.52 -25.35 -10.51
CA SER A 325 -15.45 -26.63 -9.81
C SER A 325 -15.68 -26.53 -8.30
N ARG A 326 -15.46 -25.33 -7.74
CA ARG A 326 -15.48 -25.07 -6.30
C ARG A 326 -15.99 -23.66 -6.02
N VAL A 327 -16.67 -23.50 -4.89
CA VAL A 327 -17.11 -22.20 -4.39
C VAL A 327 -16.62 -22.02 -2.95
N LYS A 328 -16.09 -20.84 -2.62
CA LYS A 328 -15.81 -20.44 -1.23
C LYS A 328 -16.88 -19.44 -0.79
N LEU A 329 -17.57 -19.78 0.28
CA LEU A 329 -18.54 -18.93 0.99
C LEU A 329 -17.85 -18.30 2.22
N TYR A 330 -18.31 -17.13 2.62
CA TYR A 330 -17.83 -16.40 3.81
C TYR A 330 -18.67 -16.67 5.07
N ASP A 331 -19.60 -17.63 4.98
CA ASP A 331 -20.44 -18.10 6.07
C ASP A 331 -20.87 -19.56 5.79
N ALA A 332 -21.92 -20.01 6.49
CA ALA A 332 -22.61 -21.27 6.24
C ALA A 332 -24.09 -21.03 5.87
N ASN A 333 -24.35 -20.14 4.90
CA ASN A 333 -25.71 -19.76 4.52
C ASN A 333 -26.60 -20.97 4.16
N PRO A 334 -27.72 -21.20 4.87
CA PRO A 334 -28.54 -22.39 4.72
C PRO A 334 -29.25 -22.47 3.36
N GLU A 335 -29.59 -21.34 2.76
CA GLU A 335 -30.22 -21.28 1.44
C GLU A 335 -29.23 -21.71 0.35
N ILE A 336 -28.03 -21.12 0.37
CA ILE A 336 -26.97 -21.45 -0.58
C ILE A 336 -26.56 -22.92 -0.45
N LEU A 337 -26.40 -23.42 0.77
CA LEU A 337 -26.02 -24.82 0.99
C LEU A 337 -27.08 -25.81 0.49
N LYS A 338 -28.37 -25.48 0.59
CA LYS A 338 -29.45 -26.30 -0.01
C LYS A 338 -29.39 -26.29 -1.53
N ILE A 339 -29.15 -25.14 -2.14
CA ILE A 339 -29.04 -25.03 -3.61
C ILE A 339 -27.82 -25.81 -4.11
N LEU A 340 -26.67 -25.68 -3.44
CA LEU A 340 -25.45 -26.42 -3.79
C LEU A 340 -25.64 -27.94 -3.76
N SER A 341 -26.59 -28.45 -2.97
CA SER A 341 -26.94 -29.87 -2.90
C SER A 341 -27.53 -30.45 -4.21
N THR A 342 -27.90 -29.58 -5.17
CA THR A 342 -28.37 -29.98 -6.50
C THR A 342 -27.27 -29.92 -7.57
N THR A 343 -26.04 -29.57 -7.17
CA THR A 343 -24.92 -29.34 -8.08
C THR A 343 -23.72 -30.23 -7.76
N ASN A 344 -22.74 -30.25 -8.66
CA ASN A 344 -21.43 -30.90 -8.43
C ASN A 344 -20.35 -29.92 -7.93
N LEU A 345 -20.73 -28.75 -7.42
CA LEU A 345 -19.79 -27.78 -6.88
C LEU A 345 -19.29 -28.24 -5.50
N LYS A 346 -17.97 -28.19 -5.29
CA LYS A 346 -17.38 -28.43 -3.97
C LYS A 346 -17.39 -27.12 -3.17
N ALA A 347 -17.98 -27.15 -1.98
CA ALA A 347 -18.12 -25.97 -1.14
C ALA A 347 -16.98 -25.83 -0.12
N SER A 348 -16.56 -24.60 0.11
CA SER A 348 -15.83 -24.18 1.31
C SER A 348 -16.76 -23.26 2.11
N ILE A 349 -16.98 -23.57 3.38
CA ILE A 349 -17.81 -22.76 4.29
C ILE A 349 -16.95 -22.15 5.38
N MET A 350 -17.48 -21.17 6.09
CA MET A 350 -16.70 -20.40 7.06
C MET A 350 -17.42 -20.23 8.40
N VAL A 351 -16.66 -20.38 9.49
CA VAL A 351 -17.04 -19.93 10.83
C VAL A 351 -16.76 -18.41 10.89
N PRO A 352 -17.78 -17.57 11.16
CA PRO A 352 -17.58 -16.13 11.31
C PRO A 352 -16.57 -15.77 12.42
N ASN A 353 -15.82 -14.68 12.22
CA ASN A 353 -14.77 -14.24 13.17
C ASN A 353 -15.29 -14.08 14.61
N HIS A 354 -16.52 -13.56 14.79
CA HIS A 354 -17.09 -13.30 16.11
C HIS A 354 -17.45 -14.57 16.92
N GLU A 355 -17.51 -15.74 16.28
CA GLU A 355 -17.79 -17.02 16.95
C GLU A 355 -16.51 -17.76 17.39
N ILE A 356 -15.33 -17.29 16.96
CA ILE A 356 -14.06 -18.01 17.20
C ILE A 356 -13.80 -18.18 18.71
N SER A 357 -13.89 -17.09 19.49
CA SER A 357 -13.59 -17.14 20.92
C SER A 357 -14.56 -18.00 21.72
N SER A 358 -15.85 -18.06 21.34
CA SER A 358 -16.83 -18.91 22.03
C SER A 358 -16.59 -20.40 21.73
N ILE A 359 -16.28 -20.73 20.47
CA ILE A 359 -15.94 -22.10 20.02
C ILE A 359 -14.60 -22.57 20.61
N ALA A 360 -13.62 -21.68 20.73
CA ALA A 360 -12.35 -21.95 21.38
C ALA A 360 -12.53 -22.30 22.86
N ALA A 361 -13.39 -21.55 23.57
CA ALA A 361 -13.61 -21.71 25.00
C ALA A 361 -14.50 -22.90 25.37
N ASN A 362 -15.40 -23.34 24.48
CA ASN A 362 -16.40 -24.35 24.81
C ASN A 362 -16.66 -25.34 23.66
N GLN A 363 -16.33 -26.62 23.88
CA GLN A 363 -16.54 -27.69 22.90
C GLN A 363 -18.02 -27.84 22.49
N THR A 364 -18.97 -27.59 23.39
CA THR A 364 -20.41 -27.64 23.07
C THR A 364 -20.79 -26.63 22.00
N MET A 365 -20.15 -25.45 21.98
CA MET A 365 -20.39 -24.44 20.93
C MET A 365 -19.89 -24.93 19.58
N ALA A 366 -18.76 -25.64 19.54
CA ALA A 366 -18.27 -26.27 18.31
C ALA A 366 -19.23 -27.38 17.82
N ASP A 367 -19.76 -28.17 18.76
CA ASP A 367 -20.71 -29.24 18.46
C ASP A 367 -22.05 -28.73 17.94
N GLU A 368 -22.56 -27.67 18.54
CA GLU A 368 -23.76 -26.97 18.06
C GLU A 368 -23.53 -26.35 16.69
N TRP A 369 -22.37 -25.72 16.47
CA TRP A 369 -22.03 -25.13 15.18
C TRP A 369 -22.01 -26.20 14.08
N VAL A 370 -21.33 -27.33 14.29
CA VAL A 370 -21.30 -28.44 13.32
C VAL A 370 -22.69 -29.04 13.12
N LYS A 371 -23.45 -29.24 14.20
CA LYS A 371 -24.81 -29.78 14.15
C LYS A 371 -25.76 -28.91 13.32
N ASN A 372 -25.64 -27.59 13.42
CA ASN A 372 -26.55 -26.65 12.77
C ASN A 372 -26.11 -26.30 11.34
N ASN A 373 -24.80 -26.23 11.08
CA ASN A 373 -24.26 -25.67 9.84
C ASN A 373 -23.66 -26.72 8.88
N VAL A 374 -23.34 -27.93 9.36
CA VAL A 374 -22.73 -28.99 8.54
C VAL A 374 -23.67 -30.18 8.36
N LEU A 375 -24.15 -30.77 9.47
CA LEU A 375 -24.92 -32.01 9.45
C LEU A 375 -26.20 -31.96 8.59
N PRO A 376 -26.97 -30.84 8.52
CA PRO A 376 -28.19 -30.81 7.71
C PRO A 376 -27.94 -30.86 6.20
N TYR A 377 -26.72 -30.57 5.75
CA TYR A 377 -26.37 -30.43 4.34
C TYR A 377 -25.40 -31.52 3.87
N TYR A 378 -24.51 -32.01 4.75
CA TYR A 378 -23.54 -33.04 4.43
C TYR A 378 -24.18 -34.45 4.49
N PRO A 379 -23.90 -35.38 3.54
CA PRO A 379 -22.94 -35.26 2.43
C PRO A 379 -23.56 -34.78 1.10
N LYS A 380 -24.86 -34.47 1.06
CA LYS A 380 -25.56 -34.10 -0.18
C LYS A 380 -24.95 -32.85 -0.82
N THR A 381 -24.61 -31.86 0.00
CA THR A 381 -23.75 -30.74 -0.38
C THR A 381 -22.29 -31.15 -0.16
N MET A 382 -21.47 -31.06 -1.20
CA MET A 382 -20.05 -31.46 -1.15
C MET A 382 -19.17 -30.43 -0.42
N ILE A 383 -19.40 -30.26 0.88
CA ILE A 383 -18.53 -29.47 1.74
C ILE A 383 -17.17 -30.17 1.83
N ARG A 384 -16.11 -29.50 1.40
CA ARG A 384 -14.73 -30.03 1.40
C ARG A 384 -13.82 -29.27 2.34
N TYR A 385 -14.05 -27.97 2.52
CA TYR A 385 -13.28 -27.14 3.44
C TYR A 385 -14.20 -26.46 4.44
N LEU A 386 -13.77 -26.42 5.70
CA LEU A 386 -14.36 -25.64 6.78
C LEU A 386 -13.29 -24.68 7.29
N LEU A 387 -13.51 -23.39 7.02
CA LEU A 387 -12.56 -22.32 7.28
C LEU A 387 -12.94 -21.62 8.58
N VAL A 388 -12.04 -21.56 9.55
CA VAL A 388 -12.29 -20.90 10.83
C VAL A 388 -11.82 -19.45 10.73
N GLY A 389 -12.76 -18.53 10.58
CA GLY A 389 -12.51 -17.12 10.35
C GLY A 389 -11.98 -16.77 8.96
N ASN A 390 -11.74 -15.47 8.75
CA ASN A 390 -11.08 -14.88 7.60
C ASN A 390 -10.12 -13.78 8.07
N GLU A 391 -8.86 -13.86 7.66
CA GLU A 391 -7.81 -12.86 7.95
C GLU A 391 -7.74 -12.44 9.43
N VAL A 392 -7.97 -13.40 10.33
CA VAL A 392 -8.08 -13.17 11.78
C VAL A 392 -6.84 -12.45 12.34
N LEU A 393 -5.66 -12.74 11.79
CA LEU A 393 -4.36 -12.22 12.23
C LEU A 393 -4.03 -10.80 11.74
N SER A 394 -4.94 -10.19 10.98
CA SER A 394 -4.85 -8.81 10.47
C SER A 394 -5.54 -7.79 11.40
N TYR A 395 -6.36 -8.24 12.34
CA TYR A 395 -7.06 -7.37 13.30
C TYR A 395 -6.15 -6.94 14.45
N ASN A 396 -5.46 -5.81 14.28
CA ASN A 396 -4.55 -5.24 15.29
C ASN A 396 -5.29 -4.38 16.34
N SER A 397 -6.22 -5.01 17.06
CA SER A 397 -6.91 -4.44 18.23
C SER A 397 -6.70 -5.36 19.44
N GLU A 398 -6.95 -4.87 20.66
CA GLU A 398 -6.82 -5.71 21.86
C GLU A 398 -7.73 -6.95 21.80
N GLN A 399 -8.97 -6.78 21.34
CA GLN A 399 -9.90 -7.89 21.09
C GLN A 399 -9.39 -8.81 19.97
N GLY A 400 -8.79 -8.23 18.92
CA GLY A 400 -8.13 -8.98 17.85
C GLY A 400 -7.02 -9.88 18.37
N HIS A 401 -6.13 -9.37 19.23
CA HIS A 401 -5.04 -10.16 19.82
C HIS A 401 -5.55 -11.37 20.61
N LYS A 402 -6.65 -11.22 21.37
CA LYS A 402 -7.29 -12.36 22.03
C LYS A 402 -7.76 -13.40 21.03
N MET A 403 -8.47 -12.96 19.99
CA MET A 403 -8.98 -13.84 18.94
C MET A 403 -7.87 -14.58 18.18
N TRP A 404 -6.67 -14.00 18.05
CA TRP A 404 -5.50 -14.66 17.45
C TRP A 404 -5.11 -15.93 18.22
N HIS A 405 -5.12 -15.86 19.56
CA HIS A 405 -4.78 -17.00 20.41
C HIS A 405 -5.90 -18.05 20.49
N ASP A 406 -7.16 -17.63 20.29
CA ASP A 406 -8.32 -18.52 20.27
C ASP A 406 -8.49 -19.29 18.94
N LEU A 407 -7.83 -18.84 17.87
CA LEU A 407 -7.99 -19.39 16.52
C LEU A 407 -7.67 -20.89 16.41
N VAL A 408 -6.47 -21.31 16.85
CA VAL A 408 -6.05 -22.72 16.77
C VAL A 408 -6.89 -23.62 17.70
N PRO A 409 -7.19 -23.23 18.96
CA PRO A 409 -8.17 -23.93 19.79
C PRO A 409 -9.53 -24.11 19.12
N ALA A 410 -10.09 -23.08 18.47
CA ALA A 410 -11.36 -23.20 17.75
C ALA A 410 -11.29 -24.21 16.60
N MET A 411 -10.21 -24.17 15.80
CA MET A 411 -9.96 -25.17 14.74
C MET A 411 -9.93 -26.59 15.30
N GLN A 412 -9.28 -26.80 16.45
CA GLN A 412 -9.24 -28.09 17.13
C GLN A 412 -10.63 -28.53 17.65
N SER A 413 -11.41 -27.62 18.21
CA SER A 413 -12.76 -27.93 18.70
C SER A 413 -13.69 -28.37 17.56
N ILE A 414 -13.65 -27.67 16.42
CA ILE A 414 -14.41 -28.06 15.22
C ILE A 414 -13.93 -29.41 14.66
N GLU A 415 -12.62 -29.67 14.67
CA GLU A 415 -12.04 -30.94 14.24
C GLU A 415 -12.52 -32.13 15.07
N ARG A 416 -12.52 -31.97 16.40
CA ARG A 416 -13.06 -32.97 17.32
C ARG A 416 -14.54 -33.22 17.05
N SER A 417 -15.30 -32.18 16.81
CA SER A 417 -16.74 -32.27 16.55
C SER A 417 -17.04 -33.04 15.25
N LEU A 418 -16.37 -32.70 14.15
CA LEU A 418 -16.52 -33.44 12.89
C LEU A 418 -16.11 -34.92 13.03
N LYS A 419 -15.01 -35.19 13.74
CA LYS A 419 -14.56 -36.56 14.02
C LYS A 419 -15.57 -37.35 14.84
N ALA A 420 -16.22 -36.74 15.83
CA ALA A 420 -17.26 -37.37 16.63
C ALA A 420 -18.47 -37.79 15.78
N GLN A 421 -18.72 -37.07 14.68
CA GLN A 421 -19.74 -37.39 13.68
C GLN A 421 -19.23 -38.33 12.56
N ASN A 422 -18.04 -38.91 12.71
CA ASN A 422 -17.35 -39.73 11.70
C ASN A 422 -17.09 -39.02 10.36
N ILE A 423 -17.07 -37.69 10.34
CA ILE A 423 -16.76 -36.89 9.15
C ILE A 423 -15.26 -36.67 9.07
N ARG A 424 -14.59 -37.28 8.09
CA ARG A 424 -13.13 -37.19 7.89
C ARG A 424 -12.72 -36.51 6.58
N ASP A 425 -13.67 -36.28 5.69
CA ASP A 425 -13.43 -35.76 4.33
C ASP A 425 -13.41 -34.23 4.24
N ILE A 426 -13.75 -33.54 5.33
CA ILE A 426 -13.71 -32.07 5.42
C ILE A 426 -12.36 -31.65 6.02
N LYS A 427 -11.63 -30.80 5.31
CA LYS A 427 -10.36 -30.24 5.78
C LYS A 427 -10.58 -28.91 6.47
N ILE A 428 -9.96 -28.74 7.63
CA ILE A 428 -10.10 -27.53 8.45
C ILE A 428 -8.89 -26.62 8.22
N GLY A 429 -9.14 -25.34 8.01
CA GLY A 429 -8.10 -24.33 7.82
C GLY A 429 -8.57 -22.95 8.25
N THR A 430 -7.76 -21.94 7.95
CA THR A 430 -8.11 -20.54 8.16
C THR A 430 -7.40 -19.72 7.07
N PRO A 431 -8.12 -18.93 6.25
CA PRO A 431 -7.54 -17.99 5.30
C PRO A 431 -6.76 -16.92 6.04
N LEU A 432 -5.49 -16.77 5.66
CA LEU A 432 -4.59 -15.77 6.20
C LEU A 432 -4.19 -14.78 5.11
N ALA A 433 -4.15 -13.49 5.45
CA ALA A 433 -3.54 -12.48 4.59
C ALA A 433 -2.02 -12.64 4.57
N MET A 434 -1.37 -12.07 3.56
CA MET A 434 0.10 -12.03 3.47
C MET A 434 0.77 -11.20 4.59
N ASP A 435 0.00 -10.42 5.36
CA ASP A 435 0.51 -9.60 6.47
C ASP A 435 0.97 -10.42 7.70
N VAL A 436 0.76 -11.75 7.69
CA VAL A 436 1.36 -12.69 8.65
C VAL A 436 2.88 -12.83 8.47
N MET A 437 3.42 -12.30 7.38
CA MET A 437 4.84 -12.35 7.03
C MET A 437 5.60 -11.13 7.56
N GLN A 438 6.75 -11.37 8.20
CA GLN A 438 7.71 -10.32 8.60
C GLN A 438 8.61 -9.90 7.44
N SER A 439 9.02 -10.88 6.65
CA SER A 439 9.94 -10.74 5.53
C SER A 439 9.42 -11.63 4.41
N THR A 440 9.37 -11.08 3.20
CA THR A 440 8.90 -11.78 2.00
C THR A 440 9.91 -11.72 0.85
N PHE A 441 10.94 -10.88 0.96
CA PHE A 441 11.94 -10.69 -0.07
C PHE A 441 13.39 -10.65 0.49
N PRO A 442 14.32 -11.44 -0.10
CA PRO A 442 14.07 -12.49 -1.09
C PRO A 442 13.21 -13.63 -0.51
N PRO A 443 12.49 -14.45 -1.32
CA PRO A 443 11.61 -15.50 -0.80
C PRO A 443 12.26 -16.43 0.24
N SER A 444 13.52 -16.81 0.02
CA SER A 444 14.31 -17.62 0.96
C SER A 444 14.50 -16.99 2.34
N SER A 445 14.42 -15.66 2.47
CA SER A 445 14.44 -14.97 3.78
C SER A 445 13.08 -14.98 4.47
N GLY A 446 12.04 -15.53 3.82
CA GLY A 446 10.67 -15.62 4.32
C GLY A 446 10.56 -16.07 5.78
N THR A 447 9.89 -15.28 6.61
CA THR A 447 9.60 -15.60 8.03
C THR A 447 8.26 -15.00 8.44
N PHE A 448 7.51 -15.69 9.30
CA PHE A 448 6.32 -15.12 9.95
C PHE A 448 6.69 -13.98 10.91
N ARG A 449 5.76 -13.05 11.14
CA ARG A 449 5.90 -11.98 12.14
C ARG A 449 6.21 -12.57 13.52
N SER A 450 7.14 -11.92 14.24
CA SER A 450 7.65 -12.45 15.51
C SER A 450 6.62 -12.49 16.63
N ASP A 451 5.60 -11.64 16.58
CA ASP A 451 4.49 -11.54 17.54
C ASP A 451 3.56 -12.77 17.50
N ILE A 452 3.38 -13.38 16.32
CA ILE A 452 2.49 -14.55 16.11
C ILE A 452 3.23 -15.85 15.81
N ARG A 453 4.54 -15.79 15.50
CA ARG A 453 5.33 -16.94 15.02
C ARG A 453 5.22 -18.15 15.95
N ASP A 454 5.54 -17.95 17.22
CA ASP A 454 5.66 -19.06 18.18
C ASP A 454 4.32 -19.35 18.87
N THR A 455 3.46 -18.35 19.00
CA THR A 455 2.20 -18.41 19.77
C THR A 455 1.00 -18.86 18.94
N VAL A 456 1.01 -18.62 17.63
CA VAL A 456 -0.12 -18.93 16.74
C VAL A 456 0.32 -19.75 15.55
N MET A 457 1.35 -19.31 14.81
CA MET A 457 1.75 -19.97 13.57
C MET A 457 2.33 -21.36 13.80
N ALA A 458 3.26 -21.55 14.74
CA ALA A 458 3.79 -22.88 15.05
C ALA A 458 2.71 -23.88 15.51
N PRO A 459 1.80 -23.56 16.46
CA PRO A 459 0.66 -24.40 16.79
C PRO A 459 -0.27 -24.70 15.61
N MET A 460 -0.52 -23.71 14.75
CA MET A 460 -1.36 -23.87 13.56
C MET A 460 -0.73 -24.84 12.55
N LEU A 461 0.56 -24.67 12.24
CA LEU A 461 1.27 -25.56 11.32
C LEU A 461 1.31 -27.00 11.87
N ASN A 462 1.51 -27.17 13.17
CA ASN A 462 1.40 -28.46 13.84
C ASN A 462 0.02 -29.10 13.66
N PHE A 463 -1.05 -28.31 13.83
CA PHE A 463 -2.42 -28.77 13.61
C PHE A 463 -2.65 -29.20 12.16
N LEU A 464 -2.23 -28.37 11.19
CA LEU A 464 -2.39 -28.66 9.77
C LEU A 464 -1.63 -29.91 9.33
N ASP A 465 -0.40 -30.11 9.80
CA ASP A 465 0.38 -31.31 9.49
C ASP A 465 -0.24 -32.58 10.08
N ARG A 466 -0.69 -32.54 11.35
CA ARG A 466 -1.33 -33.68 12.02
C ARG A 466 -2.66 -34.07 11.36
N THR A 467 -3.44 -33.10 10.90
CA THR A 467 -4.74 -33.32 10.26
C THR A 467 -4.63 -33.55 8.75
N LYS A 468 -3.42 -33.46 8.18
CA LYS A 468 -3.17 -33.48 6.73
C LYS A 468 -4.12 -32.51 6.01
N SER A 469 -4.20 -31.30 6.56
CA SER A 469 -4.93 -30.17 6.01
C SER A 469 -3.98 -29.25 5.23
N PHE A 470 -4.49 -28.11 4.78
CA PHE A 470 -3.78 -27.17 3.93
C PHE A 470 -3.55 -25.84 4.65
N PHE A 471 -2.49 -25.13 4.25
CA PHE A 471 -2.29 -23.73 4.61
C PHE A 471 -3.07 -22.86 3.61
N PHE A 472 -4.07 -22.14 4.09
CA PHE A 472 -4.92 -21.28 3.26
C PHE A 472 -4.38 -19.85 3.29
N ILE A 473 -4.12 -19.29 2.12
CA ILE A 473 -3.54 -17.95 1.99
C ILE A 473 -4.33 -17.10 0.99
N ASP A 474 -4.59 -15.87 1.37
CA ASP A 474 -5.11 -14.80 0.52
C ASP A 474 -3.91 -14.02 -0.04
N ALA A 475 -3.60 -14.28 -1.32
CA ALA A 475 -2.36 -13.85 -1.96
C ALA A 475 -2.67 -13.00 -3.20
N TYR A 476 -2.52 -11.69 -3.06
CA TYR A 476 -2.85 -10.72 -4.08
C TYR A 476 -1.61 -10.00 -4.61
N PRO A 477 -1.07 -10.37 -5.79
CA PRO A 477 0.02 -9.64 -6.44
C PRO A 477 -0.27 -8.17 -6.71
N TYR A 478 -1.56 -7.80 -6.83
CA TYR A 478 -2.00 -6.42 -7.03
C TYR A 478 -1.49 -5.47 -5.94
N PHE A 479 -1.65 -5.80 -4.65
CA PHE A 479 -1.30 -4.87 -3.55
C PHE A 479 0.18 -4.51 -3.46
N PRO A 480 1.14 -5.47 -3.41
CA PRO A 480 2.57 -5.11 -3.41
C PRO A 480 2.97 -4.40 -4.70
N TRP A 481 2.38 -4.75 -5.85
CA TRP A 481 2.64 -4.07 -7.11
C TRP A 481 2.12 -2.61 -7.10
N SER A 482 0.88 -2.37 -6.68
CA SER A 482 0.26 -1.03 -6.70
C SER A 482 0.92 -0.07 -5.71
N GLN A 483 1.47 -0.59 -4.61
CA GLN A 483 2.28 0.17 -3.66
C GLN A 483 3.70 0.47 -4.19
N ASN A 484 4.20 -0.33 -5.13
CA ASN A 484 5.57 -0.21 -5.65
C ASN A 484 5.70 -0.45 -7.17
N PRO A 485 4.91 0.25 -8.02
CA PRO A 485 4.78 -0.09 -9.44
C PRO A 485 6.01 0.27 -10.28
N TYR A 486 6.95 1.02 -9.68
CA TYR A 486 8.21 1.41 -10.32
C TYR A 486 9.33 0.39 -10.12
N ASN A 487 9.24 -0.47 -9.10
CA ASN A 487 10.26 -1.50 -8.83
C ASN A 487 9.74 -2.90 -9.11
N ILE A 488 8.44 -3.13 -8.97
CA ILE A 488 7.78 -4.38 -9.34
C ILE A 488 7.20 -4.18 -10.73
N SER A 489 7.73 -4.90 -11.71
CA SER A 489 7.20 -4.86 -13.08
C SER A 489 5.74 -5.31 -13.11
N LEU A 490 4.89 -4.59 -13.84
CA LEU A 490 3.52 -5.01 -14.06
C LEU A 490 3.47 -6.36 -14.80
N ASP A 491 4.39 -6.59 -15.75
CA ASP A 491 4.49 -7.87 -16.45
C ASP A 491 4.83 -9.03 -15.50
N PHE A 492 5.62 -8.76 -14.45
CA PHE A 492 5.91 -9.73 -13.40
C PHE A 492 4.68 -10.07 -12.55
N ALA A 493 3.87 -9.06 -12.24
CA ALA A 493 2.64 -9.23 -11.46
C ALA A 493 1.52 -9.91 -12.28
N LEU A 494 1.50 -9.72 -13.60
CA LEU A 494 0.49 -10.24 -14.54
C LEU A 494 0.90 -11.52 -15.28
N PHE A 495 1.99 -12.20 -14.89
CA PHE A 495 2.49 -13.43 -15.54
C PHE A 495 2.88 -13.29 -17.03
N ARG A 496 3.29 -12.10 -17.50
CA ARG A 496 3.59 -11.87 -18.93
C ARG A 496 4.99 -12.29 -19.39
N GLY A 497 5.77 -12.98 -18.55
CA GLY A 497 7.03 -13.64 -18.94
C GLY A 497 8.24 -12.75 -19.27
N ASN A 498 8.07 -11.43 -19.40
CA ASN A 498 9.14 -10.49 -19.77
C ASN A 498 10.13 -10.14 -18.66
N SER A 499 10.00 -10.76 -17.48
CA SER A 499 10.85 -10.46 -16.34
C SER A 499 11.03 -11.68 -15.44
N SER A 500 12.24 -11.85 -14.94
CA SER A 500 12.57 -12.89 -13.99
C SER A 500 13.44 -12.33 -12.87
N ILE A 501 13.20 -12.77 -11.64
CA ILE A 501 13.97 -12.38 -10.47
C ILE A 501 14.62 -13.62 -9.89
N ARG A 502 15.93 -13.59 -9.70
CA ARG A 502 16.67 -14.67 -9.05
C ARG A 502 16.80 -14.38 -7.57
N ASP A 503 16.40 -15.32 -6.73
CA ASP A 503 16.68 -15.29 -5.30
C ASP A 503 18.18 -15.51 -5.07
N PRO A 504 18.89 -14.57 -4.42
CA PRO A 504 20.34 -14.63 -4.27
C PRO A 504 20.80 -15.77 -3.35
N ALA A 505 19.97 -16.21 -2.39
CA ALA A 505 20.35 -17.23 -1.43
C ALA A 505 19.92 -18.64 -1.87
N SER A 506 18.68 -18.83 -2.33
CA SER A 506 18.22 -20.14 -2.81
C SER A 506 18.63 -20.45 -4.25
N GLY A 507 18.90 -19.40 -5.05
CA GLY A 507 19.18 -19.52 -6.48
C GLY A 507 17.96 -19.81 -7.35
N LEU A 508 16.77 -19.88 -6.75
CA LEU A 508 15.50 -20.08 -7.47
C LEU A 508 15.19 -18.86 -8.34
N VAL A 509 14.61 -19.12 -9.51
CA VAL A 509 14.23 -18.08 -10.47
C VAL A 509 12.72 -17.99 -10.51
N TYR A 510 12.21 -16.80 -10.23
CA TYR A 510 10.80 -16.47 -10.24
C TYR A 510 10.47 -15.72 -11.52
N THR A 511 9.43 -16.15 -12.23
CA THR A 511 8.93 -15.51 -13.46
C THR A 511 7.66 -14.70 -13.25
N ASN A 512 7.08 -14.79 -12.05
CA ASN A 512 5.92 -14.00 -11.65
C ASN A 512 5.93 -13.73 -10.14
N LEU A 513 5.18 -12.70 -9.74
CA LEU A 513 5.11 -12.23 -8.36
C LEU A 513 4.37 -13.20 -7.43
N LEU A 514 3.33 -13.90 -7.94
CA LEU A 514 2.56 -14.83 -7.12
C LEU A 514 3.45 -15.97 -6.60
N ASP A 515 4.23 -16.62 -7.47
CA ASP A 515 5.16 -17.67 -7.05
C ASP A 515 6.18 -17.16 -6.02
N GLN A 516 6.65 -15.92 -6.18
CA GLN A 516 7.58 -15.30 -5.23
C GLN A 516 6.93 -15.13 -3.85
N MET A 517 5.67 -14.70 -3.80
CA MET A 517 4.89 -14.58 -2.58
C MET A 517 4.65 -15.95 -1.92
N LEU A 518 4.23 -16.95 -2.70
CA LEU A 518 3.96 -18.30 -2.19
C LEU A 518 5.22 -18.99 -1.67
N ASP A 519 6.35 -18.86 -2.36
CA ASP A 519 7.59 -19.46 -1.89
C ASP A 519 8.10 -18.80 -0.62
N SER A 520 7.86 -17.50 -0.42
CA SER A 520 8.21 -16.86 0.85
C SER A 520 7.51 -17.51 2.06
N LEU A 521 6.26 -17.93 1.89
CA LEU A 521 5.51 -18.71 2.89
C LEU A 521 6.07 -20.12 3.05
N ILE A 522 6.41 -20.78 1.94
CA ILE A 522 7.01 -22.12 1.96
C ILE A 522 8.33 -22.12 2.74
N PHE A 523 9.19 -21.13 2.52
CA PHE A 523 10.43 -20.97 3.28
C PHE A 523 10.16 -20.65 4.76
N ALA A 524 9.16 -19.81 5.08
CA ALA A 524 8.77 -19.52 6.46
C ALA A 524 8.27 -20.77 7.20
N MET A 525 7.40 -21.58 6.59
CA MET A 525 6.95 -22.85 7.15
C MET A 525 8.10 -23.84 7.32
N SER A 526 9.01 -23.91 6.34
CA SER A 526 10.18 -24.79 6.39
C SER A 526 11.11 -24.44 7.58
N LYS A 527 11.29 -23.15 7.88
CA LYS A 527 12.06 -22.70 9.05
C LYS A 527 11.43 -23.07 10.39
N LEU A 528 10.11 -23.27 10.42
CA LEU A 528 9.39 -23.80 11.58
C LEU A 528 9.31 -25.34 11.59
N GLY A 529 9.95 -26.03 10.65
CA GLY A 529 9.98 -27.49 10.59
C GLY A 529 8.85 -28.15 9.80
N TYR A 530 8.07 -27.37 9.03
CA TYR A 530 6.90 -27.86 8.28
C TYR A 530 7.03 -27.69 6.75
N PRO A 531 8.05 -28.30 6.11
CA PRO A 531 8.33 -28.10 4.69
C PRO A 531 7.31 -28.74 3.74
N ASN A 532 6.40 -29.59 4.23
CA ASN A 532 5.52 -30.43 3.40
C ASN A 532 4.02 -30.06 3.48
N ILE A 533 3.65 -29.01 4.24
CA ILE A 533 2.25 -28.57 4.29
C ILE A 533 1.87 -27.93 2.95
N ASN A 534 0.88 -28.50 2.27
CA ASN A 534 0.40 -28.01 0.98
C ASN A 534 -0.35 -26.68 1.12
N LEU A 535 -0.25 -25.85 0.08
CA LEU A 535 -0.94 -24.56 0.01
C LEU A 535 -2.31 -24.68 -0.67
N VAL A 536 -3.24 -23.82 -0.26
CA VAL A 536 -4.44 -23.45 -1.00
C VAL A 536 -4.46 -21.93 -1.08
N ILE A 537 -4.61 -21.38 -2.28
CA ILE A 537 -4.86 -19.95 -2.44
C ILE A 537 -6.36 -19.75 -2.21
N SER A 538 -6.73 -19.27 -1.02
CA SER A 538 -8.13 -19.05 -0.64
C SER A 538 -8.72 -17.82 -1.30
N GLU A 539 -7.88 -16.86 -1.69
CA GLU A 539 -8.24 -15.69 -2.47
C GLU A 539 -7.05 -15.18 -3.28
N THR A 540 -7.32 -14.80 -4.51
CA THR A 540 -6.43 -14.02 -5.35
C THR A 540 -7.22 -13.41 -6.49
N GLY A 541 -6.79 -12.27 -7.01
CA GLY A 541 -7.49 -11.61 -8.10
C GLY A 541 -6.79 -10.33 -8.49
N TRP A 542 -7.49 -9.52 -9.29
CA TRP A 542 -7.03 -8.19 -9.67
C TRP A 542 -8.25 -7.29 -9.93
N PRO A 543 -8.27 -6.06 -9.39
CA PRO A 543 -9.44 -5.20 -9.48
C PRO A 543 -9.66 -4.66 -10.89
N ASN A 544 -10.92 -4.66 -11.34
CA ASN A 544 -11.34 -4.18 -12.66
C ASN A 544 -11.57 -2.65 -12.71
N SER A 545 -11.63 -1.99 -11.56
CA SER A 545 -11.80 -0.54 -11.42
C SER A 545 -11.36 -0.09 -10.02
N GLY A 546 -11.19 1.21 -9.80
CA GLY A 546 -10.72 1.76 -8.54
C GLY A 546 -10.70 3.29 -8.52
N ASP A 547 -10.26 3.86 -7.40
CA ASP A 547 -10.04 5.29 -7.25
C ASP A 547 -8.85 5.77 -8.09
N ARG A 548 -8.70 7.09 -8.28
CA ARG A 548 -7.63 7.66 -9.13
C ARG A 548 -6.23 7.35 -8.61
N GLU A 549 -6.11 7.09 -7.31
CA GLU A 549 -4.87 6.79 -6.60
C GLU A 549 -4.49 5.29 -6.66
N GLU A 550 -5.32 4.45 -7.28
CA GLU A 550 -5.16 2.99 -7.32
C GLU A 550 -4.69 2.55 -8.72
N PRO A 551 -3.39 2.67 -9.03
CA PRO A 551 -2.88 2.42 -10.38
C PRO A 551 -3.14 0.97 -10.80
N GLY A 552 -3.41 0.77 -12.09
CA GLY A 552 -3.54 -0.56 -12.69
C GLY A 552 -4.81 -1.32 -12.34
N ALA A 553 -5.71 -0.78 -11.51
CA ALA A 553 -7.07 -1.26 -11.39
C ALA A 553 -7.86 -0.91 -12.66
N ASN A 554 -8.01 -1.88 -13.57
CA ASN A 554 -8.74 -1.73 -14.82
C ASN A 554 -9.09 -3.11 -15.39
N THR A 555 -10.16 -3.17 -16.19
CA THR A 555 -10.64 -4.40 -16.87
C THR A 555 -9.54 -5.15 -17.61
N PHE A 556 -8.63 -4.46 -18.31
CA PHE A 556 -7.59 -5.12 -19.11
C PHE A 556 -6.59 -5.89 -18.24
N ASN A 557 -6.11 -5.29 -17.15
CA ASN A 557 -5.21 -5.94 -16.22
C ASN A 557 -5.93 -7.04 -15.42
N ALA A 558 -7.19 -6.82 -15.05
CA ALA A 558 -8.01 -7.82 -14.37
C ALA A 558 -8.20 -9.08 -15.22
N ALA A 559 -8.59 -8.90 -16.49
CA ALA A 559 -8.71 -9.97 -17.46
C ALA A 559 -7.36 -10.71 -17.65
N THR A 560 -6.28 -9.95 -17.86
CA THR A 560 -4.94 -10.51 -18.03
C THR A 560 -4.53 -11.37 -16.83
N TYR A 561 -4.66 -10.84 -15.61
CA TYR A 561 -4.25 -11.53 -14.39
C TYR A 561 -5.02 -12.84 -14.22
N ASN A 562 -6.35 -12.77 -14.27
CA ASN A 562 -7.19 -13.92 -14.01
C ASN A 562 -7.06 -14.99 -15.11
N GLN A 563 -6.98 -14.62 -16.39
CA GLN A 563 -6.74 -15.57 -17.48
C GLN A 563 -5.39 -16.29 -17.35
N ASN A 564 -4.32 -15.54 -17.08
CA ASN A 564 -2.98 -16.13 -16.94
C ASN A 564 -2.87 -16.98 -15.67
N LEU A 565 -3.53 -16.57 -14.58
CA LEU A 565 -3.65 -17.37 -13.36
C LEU A 565 -4.34 -18.70 -13.66
N ILE A 566 -5.48 -18.69 -14.36
CA ILE A 566 -6.21 -19.90 -14.74
C ILE A 566 -5.31 -20.81 -15.57
N HIS A 567 -4.71 -20.29 -16.63
CA HIS A 567 -3.81 -21.05 -17.49
C HIS A 567 -2.68 -21.71 -16.67
N ARG A 568 -2.02 -20.94 -15.80
CA ARG A 568 -0.95 -21.43 -14.93
C ARG A 568 -1.42 -22.54 -13.97
N MET A 569 -2.52 -22.32 -13.27
CA MET A 569 -2.99 -23.21 -12.20
C MET A 569 -3.68 -24.49 -12.73
N THR A 570 -4.17 -24.45 -13.97
CA THR A 570 -4.86 -25.57 -14.62
C THR A 570 -3.96 -26.40 -15.54
N THR A 571 -2.73 -25.94 -15.83
CA THR A 571 -1.76 -26.65 -16.67
C THR A 571 -1.51 -28.08 -16.16
N LYS A 572 -1.42 -29.04 -17.09
CA LYS A 572 -1.14 -30.45 -16.80
C LYS A 572 0.14 -30.90 -17.52
N PRO A 573 1.13 -31.46 -16.80
CA PRO A 573 1.18 -31.65 -15.34
C PRO A 573 1.25 -30.30 -14.58
N PRO A 574 0.88 -30.26 -13.29
CA PRO A 574 0.93 -29.03 -12.50
C PRO A 574 2.33 -28.42 -12.51
N ILE A 575 2.43 -27.10 -12.69
CA ILE A 575 3.72 -26.40 -12.69
C ILE A 575 4.26 -26.28 -11.26
N GLY A 576 3.39 -25.93 -10.31
CA GLY A 576 3.78 -25.61 -8.93
C GLY A 576 4.50 -24.27 -8.81
N THR A 577 5.33 -24.13 -7.77
CA THR A 577 6.22 -22.98 -7.56
C THR A 577 7.69 -23.40 -7.72
N PRO A 578 8.63 -22.47 -7.90
CA PRO A 578 10.06 -22.81 -7.96
C PRO A 578 10.57 -23.64 -6.78
N ALA A 579 10.12 -23.39 -5.54
CA ALA A 579 10.51 -24.18 -4.38
C ALA A 579 9.77 -25.53 -4.26
N ARG A 580 8.59 -25.67 -4.89
CA ARG A 580 7.78 -26.91 -4.90
C ARG A 580 7.22 -27.18 -6.31
N PRO A 581 8.09 -27.57 -7.26
CA PRO A 581 7.65 -27.84 -8.63
C PRO A 581 6.76 -29.08 -8.67
N GLY A 582 5.81 -29.12 -9.60
CA GLY A 582 4.94 -30.30 -9.79
C GLY A 582 3.76 -30.41 -8.83
N ILE A 583 3.67 -29.54 -7.82
CA ILE A 583 2.60 -29.59 -6.81
C ILE A 583 1.43 -28.70 -7.24
N ALA A 584 0.24 -29.30 -7.36
CA ALA A 584 -0.99 -28.55 -7.65
C ALA A 584 -1.41 -27.69 -6.44
N ILE A 585 -1.79 -26.45 -6.70
CA ILE A 585 -2.23 -25.47 -5.69
C ILE A 585 -3.69 -25.11 -5.99
N PRO A 586 -4.67 -25.67 -5.25
CA PRO A 586 -6.05 -25.26 -5.41
C PRO A 586 -6.18 -23.76 -5.20
N THR A 587 -6.86 -23.10 -6.12
CA THR A 587 -6.90 -21.63 -6.20
C THR A 587 -8.34 -21.15 -6.33
N PHE A 588 -8.70 -20.15 -5.54
CA PHE A 588 -9.98 -19.46 -5.61
C PHE A 588 -9.77 -18.03 -6.12
N ILE A 589 -10.48 -17.68 -7.19
CA ILE A 589 -10.48 -16.32 -7.73
C ILE A 589 -11.45 -15.46 -6.92
N PHE A 590 -10.94 -14.36 -6.40
CA PHE A 590 -11.70 -13.30 -5.75
C PHE A 590 -12.05 -12.23 -6.79
N SER A 591 -13.32 -12.03 -7.15
CA SER A 591 -14.54 -12.74 -6.68
C SER A 591 -15.60 -12.90 -7.78
N LEU A 592 -16.73 -13.55 -7.48
CA LEU A 592 -17.80 -13.78 -8.46
C LEU A 592 -18.41 -12.47 -8.99
N PHE A 593 -18.67 -11.51 -8.10
CA PHE A 593 -19.35 -10.25 -8.43
C PHE A 593 -18.60 -9.04 -7.88
N ASP A 594 -18.80 -7.89 -8.52
CA ASP A 594 -18.54 -6.60 -7.90
C ASP A 594 -19.47 -6.38 -6.70
N GLU A 595 -18.91 -6.14 -5.52
CA GLU A 595 -19.64 -6.06 -4.24
C GLU A 595 -19.75 -4.60 -3.75
N ASN A 596 -20.85 -3.93 -4.10
CA ASN A 596 -20.98 -2.48 -3.96
C ASN A 596 -21.07 -1.96 -2.51
N GLN A 597 -21.25 -2.84 -1.51
CA GLN A 597 -21.27 -2.46 -0.09
C GLN A 597 -19.95 -2.73 0.63
N LYS A 598 -18.91 -3.22 -0.07
CA LYS A 598 -17.60 -3.40 0.56
C LYS A 598 -17.01 -2.05 1.02
N PRO A 599 -16.63 -1.92 2.30
CA PRO A 599 -15.98 -0.73 2.81
C PRO A 599 -14.53 -0.63 2.32
N GLY A 600 -13.92 0.54 2.49
CA GLY A 600 -12.51 0.75 2.14
C GLY A 600 -12.31 1.38 0.74
N PRO A 601 -11.11 1.22 0.17
CA PRO A 601 -10.72 1.86 -1.10
C PRO A 601 -11.67 1.58 -2.27
N GLY A 602 -11.59 2.42 -3.32
CA GLY A 602 -12.18 2.22 -4.65
C GLY A 602 -12.27 0.77 -5.10
N THR A 603 -11.10 0.14 -5.14
CA THR A 603 -10.90 -1.23 -5.63
C THR A 603 -11.74 -2.28 -4.92
N GLU A 604 -12.05 -2.13 -3.63
CA GLU A 604 -12.79 -3.14 -2.86
C GLU A 604 -14.15 -3.49 -3.47
N ARG A 605 -14.76 -2.57 -4.23
CA ARG A 605 -16.06 -2.77 -4.88
C ARG A 605 -15.95 -3.38 -6.29
N HIS A 606 -14.73 -3.66 -6.76
CA HIS A 606 -14.44 -3.92 -8.17
C HIS A 606 -13.50 -5.13 -8.39
N TRP A 607 -13.79 -6.27 -7.78
CA TRP A 607 -13.01 -7.52 -7.93
C TRP A 607 -13.76 -8.61 -8.73
N GLY A 608 -14.98 -8.32 -9.19
CA GLY A 608 -15.85 -9.29 -9.83
C GLY A 608 -15.31 -9.85 -11.14
N LEU A 609 -15.69 -11.10 -11.41
CA LEU A 609 -15.70 -11.68 -12.75
C LEU A 609 -16.95 -11.24 -13.52
N LEU A 610 -18.06 -11.04 -12.80
CA LEU A 610 -19.35 -10.63 -13.32
C LEU A 610 -19.81 -9.30 -12.73
N HIS A 611 -20.56 -8.53 -13.51
CA HIS A 611 -21.37 -7.45 -12.99
C HIS A 611 -22.52 -8.01 -12.12
N PRO A 612 -23.15 -7.17 -11.28
CA PRO A 612 -24.28 -7.59 -10.43
C PRO A 612 -25.51 -8.08 -11.23
N ASP A 613 -25.62 -7.77 -12.52
CA ASP A 613 -26.67 -8.31 -13.41
C ASP A 613 -26.34 -9.72 -13.96
N GLY A 614 -25.15 -10.24 -13.67
CA GLY A 614 -24.66 -11.54 -14.13
C GLY A 614 -23.95 -11.51 -15.48
N THR A 615 -23.77 -10.35 -16.11
CA THR A 615 -22.99 -10.20 -17.34
C THR A 615 -21.48 -10.22 -17.04
N PRO A 616 -20.64 -10.78 -17.93
CA PRO A 616 -19.20 -10.81 -17.72
C PRO A 616 -18.58 -9.41 -17.83
N ILE A 617 -17.69 -9.06 -16.90
CA ILE A 617 -16.91 -7.80 -16.96
C ILE A 617 -15.84 -7.90 -18.06
N TYR A 618 -15.31 -9.10 -18.26
CA TYR A 618 -14.37 -9.47 -19.31
C TYR A 618 -14.51 -10.95 -19.62
N ASP A 619 -14.12 -11.35 -20.83
CA ASP A 619 -14.15 -12.75 -21.25
C ASP A 619 -13.21 -13.60 -20.39
N ILE A 620 -13.73 -14.68 -19.84
CA ILE A 620 -12.95 -15.60 -19.00
C ILE A 620 -13.47 -17.03 -19.17
N ASP A 621 -12.55 -17.96 -19.40
CA ASP A 621 -12.87 -19.39 -19.41
C ASP A 621 -12.31 -20.04 -18.15
N LEU A 622 -13.21 -20.47 -17.26
CA LEU A 622 -12.87 -21.21 -16.04
C LEU A 622 -12.88 -22.72 -16.27
N SER A 623 -13.19 -23.16 -17.49
CA SER A 623 -13.17 -24.56 -17.85
C SER A 623 -11.71 -25.07 -17.88
N SER A 624 -11.47 -26.17 -17.17
CA SER A 624 -10.15 -26.81 -17.07
C SER A 624 -9.79 -27.63 -18.33
N GLN A 625 -10.35 -27.25 -19.47
CA GLN A 625 -10.18 -27.89 -20.78
C GLN A 625 -9.35 -26.96 -21.66
N THR A 626 -8.03 -27.17 -21.66
CA THR A 626 -7.18 -26.81 -22.80
C THR A 626 -7.31 -27.85 -23.90
#